data_AF-A0AAJ5Z0J1-F1
#
_entry.id   AF-A0AAJ5Z0J1-F1
#
_cell.length_a   1.000
_cell.length_b   1.000
_cell.length_c   1.000
_cell.angle_alpha   90.00
_cell.angle_beta   90.00
_cell.angle_gamma   90.00
#
_symmetry.space_group_name_H-M   'P 1'
#
loop_
_entity.id
_entity.type
_entity.pdbx_description
1 polymer ?
#
loop_
_entity_poly.entity_id
_entity_poly.type
_entity_poly.pdbx_seq_one_letter_code
_entity_poly.pdbx_strand_id
1 'polypeptide(L)'
;MFFPPLSSSSQRPLTNTILDGELVVDTLAEGQTMLRLLLFDCLVMDGVNVTQRPFSRRYASLLLQLLPSFQNYLKYYPDARMMHPFEIQVKHMDLAHGAQMILEEKIPRLLHGNDGLIFTSLESKYVFGSNSKILKWKPPQENTIDFQLQLRFPPDLKADASGNTPDLRAKPVFQLWQHESGDTHVPFDYLDMDDQEWEKWKQSGEQLDDRIVECAWHPPSPDNPSLATWHIKRIRDDKSTANHKTTVSRILQSIRDGVSEEELVQIR
;
A
#
# COMPACT_ATOMS: atom_id res chain seq x y z
N MET A 1 -28.96 -1.24 2.61
CA MET A 1 -28.53 -1.01 1.21
C MET A 1 -29.39 -1.86 0.30
N PHE A 2 -30.05 -1.27 -0.70
CA PHE A 2 -30.89 -2.01 -1.65
C PHE A 2 -30.07 -2.31 -2.90
N PHE A 3 -30.11 -3.57 -3.35
CA PHE A 3 -29.58 -3.97 -4.65
C PHE A 3 -30.74 -4.38 -5.57
N PRO A 4 -30.92 -3.70 -6.71
CA PRO A 4 -32.02 -3.96 -7.62
C PRO A 4 -31.91 -5.35 -8.30
N PRO A 5 -33.04 -5.91 -8.77
CA PRO A 5 -33.03 -7.11 -9.60
C PRO A 5 -32.16 -6.96 -10.86
N LEU A 6 -31.47 -8.03 -11.29
CA LEU A 6 -30.63 -8.00 -12.50
C LEU A 6 -31.43 -7.80 -13.80
N SER A 7 -32.67 -8.27 -13.82
CA SER A 7 -33.59 -8.14 -14.96
C SER A 7 -34.76 -7.24 -14.59
N SER A 8 -35.16 -6.37 -15.52
CA SER A 8 -36.36 -5.53 -15.40
C SER A 8 -37.66 -6.34 -15.27
N SER A 9 -37.65 -7.62 -15.66
CA SER A 9 -38.80 -8.53 -15.50
C SER A 9 -38.96 -9.08 -14.08
N SER A 10 -37.94 -9.00 -13.24
CA SER A 10 -38.01 -9.42 -11.83
C SER A 10 -38.28 -8.21 -10.94
N GLN A 11 -39.16 -8.37 -9.96
CA GLN A 11 -39.38 -7.36 -8.91
C GLN A 11 -38.62 -7.67 -7.62
N ARG A 12 -37.95 -8.82 -7.56
CA ARG A 12 -37.25 -9.25 -6.34
C ARG A 12 -35.86 -8.61 -6.28
N PRO A 13 -35.46 -8.03 -5.14
CA PRO A 13 -34.11 -7.52 -4.98
C PRO A 13 -33.09 -8.62 -5.19
N LEU A 14 -31.86 -8.23 -5.53
CA LEU A 14 -30.76 -9.17 -5.67
C LEU A 14 -30.53 -9.88 -4.34
N THR A 15 -30.48 -11.21 -4.37
CA THR A 15 -30.19 -12.04 -3.18
C THR A 15 -28.97 -12.93 -3.42
N ASN A 16 -28.49 -13.62 -2.39
CA ASN A 16 -27.48 -14.69 -2.53
C ASN A 16 -26.29 -14.31 -3.44
N THR A 17 -25.75 -13.10 -3.24
CA THR A 17 -24.71 -12.54 -4.09
C THR A 17 -23.47 -12.26 -3.24
N ILE A 18 -22.31 -12.69 -3.72
CA ILE A 18 -21.02 -12.54 -3.04
C ILE A 18 -20.07 -11.88 -4.04
N LEU A 19 -19.60 -10.70 -3.67
CA LEU A 19 -18.73 -9.85 -4.48
C LEU A 19 -17.41 -9.64 -3.74
N ASP A 20 -16.33 -9.50 -4.50
CA ASP A 20 -15.01 -9.15 -3.97
C ASP A 20 -14.69 -7.70 -4.35
N GLY A 21 -14.18 -6.94 -3.40
CA GLY A 21 -14.02 -5.50 -3.55
C GLY A 21 -13.19 -4.86 -2.45
N GLU A 22 -12.86 -3.60 -2.68
CA GLU A 22 -12.03 -2.77 -1.80
C GLU A 22 -12.79 -1.48 -1.45
N LEU A 23 -12.84 -1.13 -0.17
CA LEU A 23 -13.45 0.11 0.29
C LEU A 23 -12.37 1.18 0.40
N VAL A 24 -12.46 2.22 -0.42
CA VAL A 24 -11.50 3.32 -0.50
C VAL A 24 -12.14 4.64 -0.05
N VAL A 25 -11.30 5.55 0.41
CA VAL A 25 -11.67 6.94 0.70
C VAL A 25 -11.04 7.83 -0.36
N ASP A 26 -11.86 8.32 -1.29
CA ASP A 26 -11.45 9.29 -2.30
C ASP A 26 -11.39 10.69 -1.68
N THR A 27 -10.31 11.44 -1.94
CA THR A 27 -10.19 12.86 -1.59
C THR A 27 -10.56 13.69 -2.82
N LEU A 28 -11.73 14.32 -2.78
CA LEU A 28 -12.27 15.10 -3.91
C LEU A 28 -11.71 16.53 -3.94
N ALA A 29 -11.54 17.10 -2.75
CA ALA A 29 -10.95 18.40 -2.49
C ALA A 29 -10.45 18.44 -1.03
N GLU A 30 -9.77 19.52 -0.64
CA GLU A 30 -9.32 19.69 0.74
C GLU A 30 -10.50 19.60 1.73
N GLY A 31 -10.43 18.65 2.66
CA GLY A 31 -11.49 18.37 3.64
C GLY A 31 -12.74 17.67 3.09
N GLN A 32 -12.83 17.42 1.78
CA GLN A 32 -13.96 16.73 1.16
C GLN A 32 -13.57 15.31 0.73
N THR A 33 -14.13 14.32 1.41
CA THR A 33 -13.89 12.91 1.12
C THR A 33 -15.16 12.18 0.68
N MET A 34 -14.98 11.06 -0.02
CA MET A 34 -16.07 10.20 -0.45
C MET A 34 -15.70 8.73 -0.29
N LEU A 35 -16.57 7.97 0.38
CA LEU A 35 -16.40 6.54 0.56
C LEU A 35 -16.87 5.80 -0.70
N ARG A 36 -16.03 4.92 -1.25
CA ARG A 36 -16.32 4.17 -2.47
C ARG A 36 -15.94 2.70 -2.34
N LEU A 37 -16.86 1.81 -2.69
CA LEU A 37 -16.62 0.38 -2.83
C LEU A 37 -16.25 0.06 -4.29
N LEU A 38 -14.99 -0.29 -4.52
CA LEU A 38 -14.44 -0.73 -5.79
C LEU A 38 -14.56 -2.25 -5.91
N LEU A 39 -15.52 -2.73 -6.68
CA LEU A 39 -15.73 -4.15 -6.95
C LEU A 39 -14.79 -4.63 -8.05
N PHE A 40 -14.08 -5.73 -7.84
CA PHE A 40 -13.12 -6.26 -8.82
C PHE A 40 -13.30 -7.75 -9.15
N ASP A 41 -14.05 -8.53 -8.36
CA ASP A 41 -14.41 -9.91 -8.69
C ASP A 41 -15.83 -10.27 -8.21
N CYS A 42 -16.40 -11.36 -8.72
CA CYS A 42 -17.70 -11.88 -8.34
C CYS A 42 -17.63 -13.39 -8.12
N LEU A 43 -18.06 -13.86 -6.95
CA LEU A 43 -18.04 -15.28 -6.60
C LEU A 43 -19.41 -15.93 -6.81
N VAL A 44 -20.48 -15.23 -6.44
CA VAL A 44 -21.87 -15.67 -6.59
C VAL A 44 -22.72 -14.50 -7.07
N MET A 45 -23.55 -14.71 -8.09
CA MET A 45 -24.48 -13.70 -8.62
C MET A 45 -25.90 -14.26 -8.62
N ASP A 46 -26.79 -13.69 -7.81
CA ASP A 46 -28.19 -14.12 -7.64
C ASP A 46 -28.36 -15.64 -7.43
N GLY A 47 -27.57 -16.21 -6.51
CA GLY A 47 -27.55 -17.65 -6.22
C GLY A 47 -26.77 -18.51 -7.21
N VAL A 48 -26.29 -17.95 -8.32
CA VAL A 48 -25.44 -18.66 -9.29
C VAL A 48 -23.98 -18.57 -8.87
N ASN A 49 -23.39 -19.68 -8.48
CA ASN A 49 -21.95 -19.77 -8.19
C ASN A 49 -21.14 -19.68 -9.49
N VAL A 50 -20.29 -18.65 -9.60
CA VAL A 50 -19.44 -18.39 -10.76
C VAL A 50 -17.94 -18.59 -10.48
N THR A 51 -17.57 -19.05 -9.28
CA THR A 51 -16.16 -19.28 -8.87
C THR A 51 -15.41 -20.24 -9.81
N GLN A 52 -16.12 -21.21 -10.41
CA GLN A 52 -15.56 -22.17 -11.34
C GLN A 52 -15.37 -21.63 -12.77
N ARG A 53 -15.80 -20.39 -13.03
CA ARG A 53 -15.62 -19.71 -14.31
C ARG A 53 -14.29 -18.93 -14.33
N PRO A 54 -13.70 -18.70 -15.51
CA PRO A 54 -12.56 -17.79 -15.67
C PRO A 54 -12.86 -16.38 -15.14
N PHE A 55 -11.81 -15.64 -14.76
CA PHE A 55 -11.93 -14.25 -14.28
C PHE A 55 -12.70 -13.38 -15.28
N SER A 56 -12.46 -13.54 -16.58
CA SER A 56 -13.20 -12.82 -17.64
C SER A 56 -14.72 -12.92 -17.51
N ARG A 57 -15.24 -14.09 -17.11
CA ARG A 57 -16.68 -14.31 -16.92
C ARG A 57 -17.18 -13.80 -15.58
N ARG A 58 -16.39 -13.90 -14.52
CA ARG A 58 -16.75 -13.38 -13.20
C ARG A 58 -16.79 -11.85 -13.20
N TYR A 59 -15.78 -11.22 -13.79
CA TYR A 59 -15.72 -9.78 -14.02
C TYR A 59 -16.86 -9.29 -14.95
N ALA A 60 -17.20 -10.06 -15.99
CA ALA A 60 -18.35 -9.74 -16.85
C ALA A 60 -19.69 -9.76 -16.08
N SER A 61 -19.85 -10.58 -15.03
CA SER A 61 -21.04 -10.51 -14.16
C SER A 61 -21.18 -9.14 -13.49
N LEU A 62 -20.07 -8.53 -13.07
CA LEU A 62 -20.09 -7.17 -12.51
C LEU A 62 -20.49 -6.14 -13.58
N LEU A 63 -19.80 -6.16 -14.72
CA LEU A 63 -19.97 -5.14 -15.77
C LEU A 63 -21.30 -5.22 -16.53
N LEU A 64 -21.78 -6.43 -16.80
CA LEU A 64 -22.92 -6.63 -17.71
C LEU A 64 -24.23 -6.93 -16.97
N GLN A 65 -24.18 -7.26 -15.68
CA GLN A 65 -25.39 -7.59 -14.90
C GLN A 65 -25.57 -6.63 -13.72
N LEU A 66 -24.61 -6.61 -12.79
CA LEU A 66 -24.73 -5.84 -11.55
C LEU A 66 -24.73 -4.32 -11.82
N LEU A 67 -23.70 -3.82 -12.50
CA LEU A 67 -23.50 -2.39 -12.69
C LEU A 67 -24.65 -1.73 -13.49
N PRO A 68 -25.11 -2.28 -14.64
CA PRO A 68 -26.21 -1.68 -15.39
C PRO A 68 -27.52 -1.69 -14.60
N SER A 69 -27.80 -2.77 -13.86
CA SER A 69 -28.98 -2.83 -13.00
C SER A 69 -28.95 -1.75 -11.90
N PHE A 70 -27.80 -1.60 -11.23
CA PHE A 70 -27.62 -0.59 -10.19
C PHE A 70 -27.70 0.84 -10.74
N GLN A 71 -27.07 1.12 -11.88
CA GLN A 71 -27.14 2.43 -12.53
C GLN A 71 -28.56 2.79 -12.98
N ASN A 72 -29.29 1.83 -13.55
CA ASN A 72 -30.69 2.04 -13.92
C ASN A 72 -31.54 2.36 -12.68
N TYR A 73 -31.37 1.63 -11.58
CA TYR A 73 -32.04 1.93 -10.33
C TYR A 73 -31.77 3.35 -9.83
N LEU A 74 -30.50 3.78 -9.80
CA LEU A 74 -30.15 5.15 -9.38
C LEU A 74 -30.69 6.23 -10.33
N LYS A 75 -30.86 5.92 -11.62
CA LYS A 75 -31.50 6.83 -12.58
C LYS A 75 -32.99 7.02 -12.31
N TYR A 76 -33.70 5.96 -11.92
CA TYR A 76 -35.12 6.04 -11.56
C TYR A 76 -35.35 6.59 -10.15
N TYR A 77 -34.39 6.40 -9.24
CA TYR A 77 -34.46 6.82 -7.85
C TYR A 77 -33.22 7.66 -7.48
N PRO A 78 -33.12 8.92 -7.93
CA PRO A 78 -31.93 9.75 -7.73
C PRO A 78 -31.61 9.96 -6.23
N ASP A 79 -32.64 10.09 -5.39
CA ASP A 79 -32.49 10.26 -3.94
C ASP A 79 -31.88 9.03 -3.26
N ALA A 80 -31.98 7.85 -3.88
CA ALA A 80 -31.37 6.64 -3.34
C ALA A 80 -29.85 6.78 -3.21
N ARG A 81 -29.20 7.57 -4.08
CA ARG A 81 -27.75 7.81 -4.01
C ARG A 81 -27.34 8.40 -2.68
N MET A 82 -28.13 9.31 -2.12
CA MET A 82 -27.86 9.92 -0.81
C MET A 82 -28.10 8.97 0.37
N MET A 83 -28.87 7.90 0.17
CA MET A 83 -29.17 6.88 1.17
C MET A 83 -28.11 5.77 1.22
N HIS A 84 -27.21 5.71 0.23
CA HIS A 84 -26.13 4.74 0.22
C HIS A 84 -24.97 5.22 1.11
N PRO A 85 -24.42 4.36 1.98
CA PRO A 85 -23.27 4.69 2.83
C PRO A 85 -21.96 4.91 2.04
N PHE A 86 -21.91 4.44 0.79
CA PHE A 86 -20.77 4.59 -0.11
C PHE A 86 -21.23 4.49 -1.57
N GLU A 87 -20.43 5.04 -2.48
CA GLU A 87 -20.61 4.82 -3.91
C GLU A 87 -20.12 3.43 -4.31
N ILE A 88 -20.81 2.78 -5.25
CA ILE A 88 -20.38 1.50 -5.80
C ILE A 88 -19.82 1.73 -7.20
N GLN A 89 -18.63 1.23 -7.47
CA GLN A 89 -18.03 1.21 -8.79
C GLN A 89 -17.39 -0.15 -9.07
N VAL A 90 -17.30 -0.49 -10.36
CA VAL A 90 -16.49 -1.64 -10.79
C VAL A 90 -15.10 -1.13 -11.13
N LYS A 91 -14.07 -1.69 -10.50
CA LYS A 91 -12.67 -1.35 -10.72
C LYS A 91 -12.31 -1.64 -12.16
N HIS A 92 -11.85 -0.63 -12.89
CA HIS A 92 -11.40 -0.81 -14.26
C HIS A 92 -10.15 -1.70 -14.27
N MET A 93 -10.20 -2.76 -15.06
CA MET A 93 -9.08 -3.68 -15.24
C MET A 93 -8.41 -3.42 -16.59
N ASP A 94 -7.11 -3.19 -16.56
CA ASP A 94 -6.28 -2.98 -17.75
C ASP A 94 -5.55 -4.27 -18.16
N LEU A 95 -5.15 -4.34 -19.43
CA LEU A 95 -4.30 -5.44 -19.90
C LEU A 95 -2.88 -5.28 -19.32
N ALA A 96 -2.23 -6.40 -19.01
CA ALA A 96 -0.93 -6.41 -18.33
C ALA A 96 0.18 -5.65 -19.10
N HIS A 97 0.17 -5.70 -20.44
CA HIS A 97 1.12 -4.95 -21.28
C HIS A 97 0.87 -3.43 -21.29
N GLY A 98 -0.20 -2.96 -20.64
CA GLY A 98 -0.51 -1.55 -20.42
C GLY A 98 0.06 -0.99 -19.11
N ALA A 99 0.93 -1.72 -18.40
CA ALA A 99 1.45 -1.33 -17.09
C ALA A 99 2.03 0.10 -17.07
N GLN A 100 2.78 0.49 -18.13
CA GLN A 100 3.34 1.83 -18.26
C GLN A 100 2.27 2.93 -18.16
N MET A 101 1.19 2.81 -18.93
CA MET A 101 0.08 3.78 -18.92
C MET A 101 -0.59 3.84 -17.54
N ILE A 102 -0.67 2.71 -16.83
CA ILE A 102 -1.27 2.68 -15.49
C ILE A 102 -0.40 3.46 -14.51
N LEU A 103 0.91 3.21 -14.51
CA LEU A 103 1.88 3.86 -13.62
C LEU A 103 2.00 5.36 -13.91
N GLU A 104 2.17 5.74 -15.17
CA GLU A 104 2.48 7.12 -15.57
C GLU A 104 1.24 8.02 -15.66
N GLU A 105 0.07 7.47 -16.00
CA GLU A 105 -1.12 8.28 -16.25
C GLU A 105 -2.30 8.03 -15.32
N LYS A 106 -2.55 6.79 -14.91
CA LYS A 106 -3.74 6.47 -14.12
C LYS A 106 -3.53 6.66 -12.63
N ILE A 107 -2.45 6.09 -12.08
CA ILE A 107 -2.13 6.17 -10.65
C ILE A 107 -2.05 7.63 -10.16
N PRO A 108 -1.35 8.56 -10.88
CA PRO A 108 -1.27 9.97 -10.44
C PRO A 108 -2.62 10.70 -10.44
N ARG A 109 -3.64 10.17 -11.14
CA ARG A 109 -4.99 10.75 -11.20
C ARG A 109 -5.97 10.07 -10.25
N LEU A 110 -5.53 9.04 -9.50
CA LEU A 110 -6.37 8.42 -8.47
C LEU A 110 -6.63 9.40 -7.33
N LEU A 111 -7.83 9.30 -6.77
CA LEU A 111 -8.26 10.15 -5.65
C LEU A 111 -8.01 9.48 -4.29
N HIS A 112 -7.50 8.26 -4.30
CA HIS A 112 -7.14 7.46 -3.14
C HIS A 112 -5.68 6.98 -3.27
N GLY A 113 -5.10 6.55 -2.16
CA GLY A 113 -3.73 6.02 -2.15
C GLY A 113 -3.58 4.76 -3.00
N ASN A 114 -2.41 4.59 -3.60
CA ASN A 114 -2.00 3.40 -4.33
C ASN A 114 -0.60 2.98 -3.86
N ASP A 115 -0.39 1.69 -3.67
CA ASP A 115 0.88 1.13 -3.17
C ASP A 115 1.48 0.09 -4.14
N GLY A 116 1.00 0.08 -5.40
CA GLY A 116 1.45 -0.85 -6.44
C GLY A 116 0.34 -1.38 -7.34
N LEU A 117 0.59 -2.56 -7.91
CA LEU A 117 -0.24 -3.18 -8.94
C LEU A 117 -0.65 -4.60 -8.53
N ILE A 118 -1.85 -5.00 -8.96
CA ILE A 118 -2.36 -6.37 -8.82
C ILE A 118 -2.55 -6.96 -10.22
N PHE A 119 -1.85 -8.05 -10.50
CA PHE A 119 -2.00 -8.82 -11.73
C PHE A 119 -2.90 -10.02 -11.47
N THR A 120 -4.06 -10.04 -12.13
CA THR A 120 -5.03 -11.12 -12.02
C THR A 120 -5.09 -11.91 -13.32
N SER A 121 -4.84 -13.22 -13.27
CA SER A 121 -4.90 -14.08 -14.45
C SER A 121 -6.34 -14.18 -15.02
N LEU A 122 -6.51 -13.73 -16.26
CA LEU A 122 -7.80 -13.67 -16.98
C LEU A 122 -8.53 -15.02 -17.10
N GLU A 123 -7.76 -16.10 -17.30
CA GLU A 123 -8.28 -17.45 -17.53
C GLU A 123 -8.46 -18.27 -16.24
N SER A 124 -7.97 -17.75 -15.10
CA SER A 124 -7.97 -18.50 -13.85
C SER A 124 -9.35 -18.53 -13.18
N LYS A 125 -9.68 -19.66 -12.56
CA LYS A 125 -10.82 -19.79 -11.66
C LYS A 125 -10.55 -19.05 -10.35
N TYR A 126 -11.61 -18.77 -9.58
CA TYR A 126 -11.43 -18.21 -8.25
C TYR A 126 -10.84 -19.29 -7.32
N VAL A 127 -9.87 -18.90 -6.50
CA VAL A 127 -9.20 -19.78 -5.52
C VAL A 127 -9.43 -19.20 -4.14
N PHE A 128 -9.92 -20.02 -3.22
CA PHE A 128 -10.02 -19.64 -1.81
C PHE A 128 -8.64 -19.77 -1.15
N GLY A 129 -8.18 -18.68 -0.51
CA GLY A 129 -6.86 -18.63 0.13
C GLY A 129 -5.75 -18.20 -0.84
N SER A 130 -4.53 -18.67 -0.60
CA SER A 130 -3.36 -18.26 -1.38
C SER A 130 -3.46 -18.69 -2.85
N ASN A 131 -3.27 -17.74 -3.75
CA ASN A 131 -3.41 -17.94 -5.20
C ASN A 131 -2.15 -17.49 -5.93
N SER A 132 -1.40 -18.43 -6.53
CA SER A 132 -0.20 -18.11 -7.32
C SER A 132 -0.49 -17.45 -8.68
N LYS A 133 -1.75 -17.32 -9.05
CA LYS A 133 -2.21 -16.63 -10.28
C LYS A 133 -2.67 -15.18 -10.04
N ILE A 134 -2.59 -14.72 -8.78
CA ILE A 134 -2.74 -13.31 -8.42
C ILE A 134 -1.39 -12.85 -7.90
N LEU A 135 -0.77 -11.90 -8.59
CA LEU A 135 0.51 -11.34 -8.21
C LEU A 135 0.28 -9.92 -7.71
N LYS A 136 0.91 -9.60 -6.57
CA LYS A 136 1.03 -8.23 -6.09
C LYS A 136 2.43 -7.74 -6.41
N TRP A 137 2.52 -6.63 -7.11
CA TRP A 137 3.75 -5.91 -7.32
C TRP A 137 3.68 -4.61 -6.53
N LYS A 138 4.77 -4.27 -5.84
CA LYS A 138 4.94 -2.99 -5.18
C LYS A 138 6.29 -2.42 -5.61
N PRO A 139 6.42 -1.10 -5.79
CA PRO A 139 7.72 -0.49 -5.96
C PRO A 139 8.64 -0.92 -4.81
N PRO A 140 9.91 -1.27 -5.05
CA PRO A 140 10.84 -1.63 -3.99
C PRO A 140 10.89 -0.60 -2.85
N GLN A 141 10.76 0.68 -3.19
CA GLN A 141 10.75 1.83 -2.27
C GLN A 141 9.46 1.92 -1.42
N GLU A 142 8.41 1.17 -1.75
CA GLU A 142 7.19 1.05 -0.95
C GLU A 142 7.23 -0.15 0.03
N ASN A 143 8.29 -0.97 -0.01
CA ASN A 143 8.51 -2.00 1.00
C ASN A 143 9.21 -1.37 2.20
N THR A 144 8.43 -1.20 3.28
CA THR A 144 8.92 -0.61 4.51
C THR A 144 9.23 -1.66 5.58
N ILE A 145 10.18 -1.34 6.45
CA ILE A 145 10.52 -2.12 7.63
C ILE A 145 10.48 -1.17 8.83
N ASP A 146 9.82 -1.61 9.91
CA ASP A 146 9.85 -0.84 11.15
C ASP A 146 11.11 -1.21 11.95
N PHE A 147 11.96 -0.23 12.22
CA PHE A 147 13.16 -0.37 13.04
C PHE A 147 13.04 0.46 14.32
N GLN A 148 13.77 0.08 15.36
CA GLN A 148 14.06 0.99 16.45
C GLN A 148 15.26 1.85 16.04
N LEU A 149 15.09 3.16 16.13
CA LEU A 149 16.14 4.13 15.80
C LEU A 149 16.92 4.48 17.06
N GLN A 150 18.25 4.39 17.00
CA GLN A 150 19.14 4.83 18.07
C GLN A 150 20.15 5.83 17.54
N LEU A 151 20.23 6.98 18.20
CA LEU A 151 21.15 8.06 17.87
C LEU A 151 22.44 7.88 18.68
N ARG A 152 23.58 7.84 17.99
CA ARG A 152 24.91 7.79 18.60
C ARG A 152 25.66 9.07 18.31
N PHE A 153 25.67 9.98 19.28
CA PHE A 153 26.39 11.24 19.18
C PHE A 153 27.89 11.04 19.37
N PRO A 154 28.73 11.74 18.60
CA PRO A 154 30.18 11.69 18.78
C PRO A 154 30.60 12.31 20.12
N PRO A 155 31.77 11.96 20.67
CA PRO A 155 32.24 12.53 21.94
C PRO A 155 32.64 14.01 21.81
N ASP A 156 32.31 14.82 22.82
CA ASP A 156 32.80 16.19 22.96
C ASP A 156 34.19 16.18 23.62
N LEU A 157 35.23 15.99 22.80
CA LEU A 157 36.61 15.97 23.25
C LEU A 157 37.10 17.33 23.80
N LYS A 158 36.37 18.42 23.56
CA LYS A 158 36.70 19.74 24.12
C LYS A 158 36.19 19.90 25.54
N ALA A 159 35.00 19.40 25.82
CA ALA A 159 34.42 19.39 27.17
C ALA A 159 35.00 18.28 28.04
N ASP A 160 35.31 17.12 27.45
CA ASP A 160 35.78 15.93 28.15
C ASP A 160 36.79 15.14 27.30
N ALA A 161 38.07 15.28 27.65
CA ALA A 161 39.16 14.57 26.96
C ALA A 161 39.10 13.04 27.12
N SER A 162 38.30 12.50 28.06
CA SER A 162 38.09 11.06 28.20
C SER A 162 37.11 10.49 27.16
N GLY A 163 36.36 11.36 26.48
CA GLY A 163 35.39 10.98 25.44
C GLY A 163 34.11 10.33 25.96
N ASN A 164 33.81 10.44 27.26
CA ASN A 164 32.59 9.86 27.84
C ASN A 164 31.37 10.79 27.73
N THR A 165 31.60 12.07 27.41
CA THR A 165 30.53 13.06 27.25
C THR A 165 30.17 13.21 25.76
N PRO A 166 28.91 12.97 25.36
CA PRO A 166 28.48 13.14 23.97
C PRO A 166 28.28 14.62 23.59
N ASP A 167 28.67 15.00 22.37
CA ASP A 167 28.33 16.27 21.74
C ASP A 167 26.93 16.20 21.13
N LEU A 168 25.92 16.61 21.90
CA LEU A 168 24.52 16.64 21.45
C LEU A 168 24.22 17.72 20.39
N ARG A 169 25.19 18.59 20.06
CA ARG A 169 25.06 19.56 18.97
C ARG A 169 25.56 19.02 17.64
N ALA A 170 26.44 18.02 17.67
CA ALA A 170 26.91 17.34 16.49
C ALA A 170 25.81 16.45 15.88
N LYS A 171 25.94 16.16 14.58
CA LYS A 171 25.08 15.19 13.90
C LYS A 171 25.43 13.78 14.42
N PRO A 172 24.45 13.00 14.90
CA PRO A 172 24.70 11.65 15.37
C PRO A 172 24.88 10.67 14.20
N VAL A 173 25.40 9.48 14.52
CA VAL A 173 25.21 8.29 13.69
C VAL A 173 23.85 7.69 14.01
N PHE A 174 23.09 7.34 12.99
CA PHE A 174 21.74 6.81 13.12
C PHE A 174 21.76 5.29 12.94
N GLN A 175 21.57 4.55 14.03
CA GLN A 175 21.56 3.09 14.05
C GLN A 175 20.14 2.55 13.95
N LEU A 176 19.93 1.59 13.06
CA LEU A 176 18.69 0.84 12.91
C LEU A 176 18.80 -0.49 13.63
N TRP A 177 17.83 -0.77 14.49
CA TRP A 177 17.76 -1.97 15.31
C TRP A 177 16.51 -2.77 14.99
N GLN A 178 16.67 -4.08 14.84
CA GLN A 178 15.56 -5.01 14.59
C GLN A 178 15.22 -5.80 15.86
N HIS A 179 13.98 -6.27 15.96
CA HIS A 179 13.56 -7.08 17.10
C HIS A 179 14.04 -8.53 16.97
N GLU A 180 14.55 -9.10 18.07
CA GLU A 180 14.97 -10.50 18.12
C GLU A 180 14.05 -11.37 18.98
N SER A 181 13.83 -11.03 20.25
CA SER A 181 12.98 -11.81 21.15
C SER A 181 12.65 -11.01 22.41
N GLY A 182 11.50 -11.27 23.06
CA GLY A 182 11.07 -10.52 24.25
C GLY A 182 11.06 -9.01 23.98
N ASP A 183 11.79 -8.25 24.78
CA ASP A 183 12.01 -6.80 24.60
C ASP A 183 13.41 -6.48 24.04
N THR A 184 14.09 -7.48 23.46
CA THR A 184 15.47 -7.33 22.95
C THR A 184 15.48 -6.95 21.48
N HIS A 185 16.21 -5.88 21.20
CA HIS A 185 16.58 -5.44 19.86
C HIS A 185 18.06 -5.66 19.62
N VAL A 186 18.42 -5.95 18.38
CA VAL A 186 19.81 -6.16 17.94
C VAL A 186 20.15 -5.20 16.80
N PRO A 187 21.42 -4.77 16.67
CA PRO A 187 21.84 -3.91 15.57
C PRO A 187 21.53 -4.59 14.23
N PHE A 188 20.98 -3.84 13.30
CA PHE A 188 20.70 -4.31 11.95
C PHE A 188 21.57 -3.57 10.93
N ASP A 189 21.42 -2.25 10.85
CA ASP A 189 22.06 -1.43 9.82
C ASP A 189 22.17 0.04 10.28
N TYR A 190 22.60 0.92 9.39
CA TYR A 190 22.66 2.36 9.59
C TYR A 190 21.79 3.07 8.55
N LEU A 191 21.32 4.27 8.88
CA LEU A 191 20.74 5.17 7.89
C LEU A 191 21.64 6.41 7.73
N ASP A 192 21.96 6.73 6.49
CA ASP A 192 22.69 7.94 6.12
C ASP A 192 21.68 9.06 5.84
N MET A 193 21.27 9.75 6.90
CA MET A 193 20.40 10.92 6.80
C MET A 193 21.23 12.11 6.33
N ASP A 194 20.81 12.84 5.30
CA ASP A 194 21.54 14.04 4.88
C ASP A 194 21.38 15.21 5.87
N ASP A 195 22.22 16.24 5.75
CA ASP A 195 22.20 17.39 6.67
C ASP A 195 20.89 18.19 6.58
N GLN A 196 20.27 18.29 5.41
CA GLN A 196 19.02 19.03 5.24
C GLN A 196 17.85 18.29 5.88
N GLU A 197 17.78 16.97 5.72
CA GLU A 197 16.80 16.10 6.38
C GLU A 197 16.97 16.16 7.90
N TRP A 198 18.21 16.12 8.40
CA TRP A 198 18.48 16.22 9.83
C TRP A 198 18.04 17.57 10.42
N GLU A 199 18.29 18.68 9.73
CA GLU A 199 17.80 19.99 10.18
C GLU A 199 16.26 20.06 10.21
N LYS A 200 15.57 19.44 9.25
CA LYS A 200 14.10 19.37 9.26
C LYS A 200 13.58 18.60 10.47
N TRP A 201 14.18 17.46 10.80
CA TRP A 201 13.81 16.70 12.00
C TRP A 201 14.04 17.50 13.27
N LYS A 202 15.18 18.19 13.41
CA LYS A 202 15.41 19.08 14.57
C LYS A 202 14.37 20.19 14.67
N GLN A 203 13.98 20.79 13.55
CA GLN A 203 12.96 21.84 13.51
C GLN A 203 11.55 21.33 13.86
N SER A 204 11.26 20.06 13.58
CA SER A 204 9.97 19.45 13.93
C SER A 204 9.74 19.35 15.45
N GLY A 205 10.83 19.29 16.24
CA GLY A 205 10.76 19.07 17.68
C GLY A 205 10.46 17.62 18.09
N GLU A 206 10.39 16.69 17.13
CA GLU A 206 10.17 15.27 17.41
C GLU A 206 11.41 14.61 18.05
N GLN A 207 11.18 13.83 19.10
CA GLN A 207 12.21 12.99 19.74
C GLN A 207 12.41 11.72 18.91
N LEU A 208 13.52 11.60 18.18
CA LEU A 208 13.80 10.44 17.32
C LEU A 208 14.44 9.24 18.04
N ASP A 209 15.22 9.49 19.09
CA ASP A 209 15.98 8.43 19.76
C ASP A 209 15.06 7.45 20.51
N ASP A 210 15.41 6.16 20.43
CA ASP A 210 14.67 5.01 20.95
C ASP A 210 13.21 4.86 20.45
N ARG A 211 12.86 5.51 19.33
CA ARG A 211 11.53 5.37 18.71
C ARG A 211 11.50 4.27 17.65
N ILE A 212 10.31 3.74 17.41
CA ILE A 212 10.06 2.90 16.23
C ILE A 212 9.79 3.81 15.03
N VAL A 213 10.55 3.61 13.95
CA VAL A 213 10.43 4.36 12.70
C VAL A 213 10.16 3.39 11.56
N GLU A 214 9.28 3.77 10.65
CA GLU A 214 9.02 3.04 9.41
C GLU A 214 10.01 3.52 8.36
N CYS A 215 10.89 2.63 7.89
CA CYS A 215 11.93 2.96 6.93
C CYS A 215 11.73 2.26 5.59
N ALA A 216 12.04 2.94 4.49
CA ALA A 216 12.12 2.36 3.15
C ALA A 216 13.56 2.38 2.64
N TRP A 217 13.95 1.34 1.89
CA TRP A 217 15.26 1.28 1.25
C TRP A 217 15.23 2.00 -0.10
N HIS A 218 16.12 2.97 -0.29
CA HIS A 218 16.33 3.61 -1.58
C HIS A 218 17.60 3.04 -2.24
N PRO A 219 17.47 2.36 -3.40
CA PRO A 219 18.62 1.84 -4.12
C PRO A 219 19.47 2.99 -4.71
N PRO A 220 20.76 2.74 -5.01
CA PRO A 220 21.59 3.74 -5.65
C PRO A 220 21.05 4.04 -7.06
N SER A 221 20.86 5.31 -7.40
CA SER A 221 20.36 5.74 -8.70
C SER A 221 21.44 6.52 -9.46
N PRO A 222 21.55 6.38 -10.80
CA PRO A 222 22.44 7.21 -11.62
C PRO A 222 22.15 8.72 -11.47
N ASP A 223 20.89 9.07 -11.22
CA ASP A 223 20.41 10.46 -11.18
C ASP A 223 20.42 11.06 -9.76
N ASN A 224 20.62 10.23 -8.72
CA ASN A 224 20.74 10.69 -7.34
C ASN A 224 22.04 10.15 -6.73
N PRO A 225 23.09 11.00 -6.61
CA PRO A 225 24.39 10.59 -6.06
C PRO A 225 24.36 10.26 -4.56
N SER A 226 23.20 10.35 -3.89
CA SER A 226 23.03 9.82 -2.54
C SER A 226 23.41 8.33 -2.50
N LEU A 227 24.21 7.95 -1.51
CA LEU A 227 24.52 6.55 -1.23
C LEU A 227 23.21 5.79 -0.98
N ALA A 228 23.15 4.53 -1.43
CA ALA A 228 22.01 3.67 -1.14
C ALA A 228 21.80 3.58 0.38
N THR A 229 20.63 3.99 0.86
CA THR A 229 20.37 4.12 2.29
C THR A 229 18.88 3.93 2.61
N TRP A 230 18.61 3.71 3.89
CA TRP A 230 17.27 3.76 4.46
C TRP A 230 16.80 5.21 4.64
N HIS A 231 15.53 5.47 4.37
CA HIS A 231 14.87 6.74 4.67
C HIS A 231 13.68 6.53 5.60
N ILE A 232 13.49 7.44 6.55
CA ILE A 232 12.37 7.40 7.49
C ILE A 232 11.12 7.92 6.76
N LYS A 233 10.10 7.08 6.60
CA LYS A 233 8.78 7.50 6.11
C LYS A 233 7.96 8.19 7.21
N ARG A 234 7.97 7.63 8.43
CA ARG A 234 7.27 8.19 9.60
C ARG A 234 7.70 7.54 10.91
N ILE A 235 7.31 8.16 12.01
CA ILE A 235 7.38 7.57 13.35
C ILE A 235 6.16 6.66 13.58
N ARG A 236 6.37 5.54 14.27
CA ARG A 236 5.37 4.49 14.55
C ARG A 236 4.97 4.48 16.01
N ASP A 237 4.20 5.49 16.42
CA ASP A 237 3.71 5.59 17.81
C ASP A 237 2.68 4.53 18.19
N ASP A 238 2.12 3.87 17.19
CA ASP A 238 1.27 2.69 17.36
C ASP A 238 2.06 1.43 17.77
N LYS A 239 3.40 1.48 17.79
CA LYS A 239 4.26 0.31 18.02
C LYS A 239 5.24 0.51 19.17
N SER A 240 5.32 -0.50 20.02
CA SER A 240 6.35 -0.61 21.06
C SER A 240 7.60 -1.38 20.62
N THR A 241 7.53 -2.10 19.50
CA THR A 241 8.64 -2.94 19.01
C THR A 241 8.82 -2.82 17.49
N ALA A 242 10.08 -2.83 17.07
CA ALA A 242 10.49 -3.01 15.67
C ALA A 242 9.98 -4.32 15.08
N ASN A 243 10.11 -4.48 13.76
CA ASN A 243 9.84 -5.76 13.11
C ASN A 243 10.84 -6.83 13.58
N HIS A 244 10.30 -8.03 13.83
CA HIS A 244 11.11 -9.19 14.18
C HIS A 244 12.03 -9.58 13.01
N LYS A 245 13.25 -10.04 13.32
CA LYS A 245 14.30 -10.41 12.35
C LYS A 245 13.83 -11.31 11.20
N THR A 246 12.85 -12.19 11.42
CA THR A 246 12.28 -13.04 10.36
C THR A 246 11.40 -12.26 9.39
N THR A 247 10.66 -11.25 9.87
CA THR A 247 9.90 -10.32 9.04
C THR A 247 10.85 -9.43 8.25
N VAL A 248 11.88 -8.85 8.90
CA VAL A 248 12.93 -8.06 8.25
C VAL A 248 13.56 -8.87 7.10
N SER A 249 13.99 -10.11 7.38
CA SER A 249 14.61 -10.98 6.37
C SER A 249 13.69 -11.26 5.17
N ARG A 250 12.38 -11.46 5.39
CA ARG A 250 11.42 -11.67 4.30
C ARG A 250 11.22 -10.42 3.45
N ILE A 251 11.15 -9.24 4.08
CA ILE A 251 10.99 -7.98 3.37
C ILE A 251 12.25 -7.66 2.57
N LEU A 252 13.44 -7.87 3.14
CA LEU A 252 14.71 -7.73 2.41
C LEU A 252 14.79 -8.66 1.20
N GLN A 253 14.32 -9.90 1.34
CA GLN A 253 14.23 -10.80 0.19
C GLN A 253 13.29 -10.24 -0.88
N SER A 254 12.14 -9.69 -0.49
CA SER A 254 11.20 -9.04 -1.42
C SER A 254 11.78 -7.79 -2.08
N ILE A 255 12.65 -7.04 -1.40
CA ILE A 255 13.35 -5.87 -1.97
C ILE A 255 14.40 -6.34 -2.99
N ARG A 256 15.15 -7.40 -2.68
CA ARG A 256 16.20 -7.96 -3.55
C ARG A 256 15.64 -8.64 -4.80
N ASP A 257 14.55 -9.38 -4.64
CA ASP A 257 13.84 -10.03 -5.75
C ASP A 257 12.83 -9.08 -6.42
N GLY A 258 12.76 -7.83 -5.93
CA GLY A 258 11.83 -6.82 -6.42
C GLY A 258 12.12 -6.46 -7.87
N VAL A 259 11.07 -6.34 -8.66
CA VAL A 259 11.14 -5.82 -10.03
C VAL A 259 10.95 -4.31 -9.95
N SER A 260 11.85 -3.53 -10.53
CA SER A 260 11.71 -2.06 -10.55
C SER A 260 10.56 -1.61 -11.46
N GLU A 261 10.15 -0.34 -11.37
CA GLU A 261 9.16 0.21 -12.30
C GLU A 261 9.66 0.17 -13.74
N GLU A 262 10.94 0.53 -13.95
CA GLU A 262 11.58 0.53 -15.26
C GLU A 262 11.66 -0.88 -15.86
N GLU A 263 12.01 -1.87 -15.05
CA GLU A 263 12.02 -3.27 -15.46
C GLU A 263 10.62 -3.75 -15.80
N LEU A 264 9.62 -3.42 -14.97
CA LEU A 264 8.24 -3.82 -15.19
C LEU A 264 7.68 -3.28 -16.51
N VAL A 265 7.99 -2.02 -16.84
CA VAL A 265 7.57 -1.37 -18.10
C VAL A 265 8.29 -1.96 -19.32
N GLN A 266 9.48 -2.53 -19.16
CA GLN A 266 10.24 -3.14 -20.26
C GLN A 266 9.76 -4.56 -20.60
N ILE A 267 8.99 -5.22 -19.73
CA ILE A 267 8.44 -6.56 -19.99
C ILE A 267 7.38 -6.45 -21.09
N ARG A 268 7.77 -6.85 -22.32
CA ARG A 268 6.89 -6.94 -23.49
C ARG A 268 6.43 -8.38 -23.74
#